data_AF-A0A9E3RTB4-F1
#
_entry.id   AF-A0A9E3RTB4-F1
#
_cell.length_a   1.000
_cell.length_b   1.000
_cell.length_c   1.000
_cell.angle_alpha   90.00
_cell.angle_beta   90.00
_cell.angle_gamma   90.00
#
_symmetry.space_group_name_H-M   'P 1'
#
loop_
_entity.id
_entity.type
_entity.pdbx_description
1 polymer ?
#
loop_
_entity_poly.entity_id
_entity_poly.type
_entity_poly.pdbx_seq_one_letter_code
_entity_poly.pdbx_strand_id
1 'polypeptide(L)'
;MSGKSTESSKVEYGRKDIAELREAVARIVATTPVTDIHTHLYAPPFGSLLLYGVDELLTYHYLIAEVLRATRIPYDDFWAMDKQAQAGFIWKELFINRSPYSEACRGVLTALDKLGLDVKAR
;
A
#
# COMPACT_ATOMS: atom_id res chain seq x y z
N MET A 1 32.27 22.67 31.82
CA MET A 1 32.02 21.25 31.45
C MET A 1 31.81 21.21 29.95
N SER A 2 32.85 20.85 29.19
CA SER A 2 32.79 20.76 27.73
C SER A 2 32.32 19.36 27.34
N GLY A 3 31.10 19.25 26.80
CA GLY A 3 30.55 18.01 26.28
C GLY A 3 31.23 17.68 24.96
N LYS A 4 32.08 16.66 24.95
CA LYS A 4 32.63 16.09 23.71
C LYS A 4 31.47 15.54 22.87
N SER A 5 31.24 16.16 21.72
CA SER A 5 30.46 15.58 20.63
C SER A 5 31.13 14.26 20.22
N THR A 6 30.46 13.14 20.46
CA THR A 6 30.86 11.84 19.92
C THR A 6 30.67 11.88 18.41
N GLU A 7 31.76 12.09 17.70
CA GLU A 7 31.83 11.96 16.26
C GLU A 7 31.53 10.49 15.92
N SER A 8 30.38 10.23 15.29
CA SER A 8 30.02 8.91 14.81
C SER A 8 31.04 8.49 13.75
N SER A 9 31.78 7.41 14.00
CA SER A 9 32.76 6.89 13.05
C SER A 9 32.04 6.51 11.74
N LYS A 10 32.43 7.14 10.63
CA LYS A 10 31.97 6.75 9.29
C LYS A 10 32.32 5.29 9.04
N VAL A 11 31.30 4.50 8.71
CA VAL A 11 31.49 3.12 8.23
C VAL A 11 31.67 3.20 6.71
N GLU A 12 32.79 2.67 6.22
CA GLU A 12 33.07 2.57 4.78
C GLU A 12 32.82 1.13 4.31
N TYR A 13 32.09 1.00 3.20
CA TYR A 13 31.79 -0.30 2.59
C TYR A 13 32.56 -0.44 1.27
N GLY A 14 33.36 -1.49 1.15
CA GLY A 14 34.09 -1.82 -0.06
C GLY A 14 33.41 -2.91 -0.89
N ARG A 15 34.05 -3.30 -2.00
CA ARG A 15 33.56 -4.36 -2.90
C ARG A 15 33.42 -5.72 -2.21
N LYS A 16 34.11 -5.94 -1.09
CA LYS A 16 34.04 -7.18 -0.30
C LYS A 16 32.84 -7.20 0.65
N ASP A 17 32.24 -6.05 0.94
CA ASP A 17 31.26 -5.85 2.01
C ASP A 17 29.84 -5.63 1.46
N ILE A 18 29.53 -6.22 0.29
CA ILE A 18 28.27 -5.97 -0.43
C ILE A 18 27.05 -6.46 0.36
N ALA A 19 27.18 -7.55 1.13
CA ALA A 19 26.08 -8.06 1.94
C ALA A 19 25.75 -7.09 3.08
N GLU A 20 26.79 -6.65 3.80
CA GLU A 20 26.70 -5.70 4.90
C GLU A 20 26.19 -4.34 4.43
N LEU A 21 26.64 -3.89 3.24
CA LEU A 21 26.14 -2.67 2.61
C LEU A 21 24.64 -2.78 2.31
N ARG A 22 24.18 -3.91 1.75
CA ARG A 22 22.74 -4.12 1.47
C ARG A 22 21.91 -4.08 2.75
N GLU A 23 22.38 -4.74 3.80
CA GLU A 23 21.69 -4.70 5.09
C GLU A 23 21.66 -3.30 5.69
N ALA A 24 22.78 -2.57 5.61
CA ALA A 24 22.87 -1.19 6.08
C ALA A 24 21.88 -0.28 5.34
N VAL A 25 21.87 -0.35 4.01
CA VAL A 25 20.93 0.42 3.18
C VAL A 25 19.49 0.04 3.49
N ALA A 26 19.16 -1.26 3.57
CA ALA A 26 17.81 -1.71 3.87
C ALA A 26 17.32 -1.21 5.25
N ARG A 27 18.17 -1.26 6.27
CA ARG A 27 17.87 -0.71 7.60
C ARG A 27 17.63 0.79 7.54
N ILE A 28 18.54 1.54 6.91
CA ILE A 28 18.44 3.00 6.82
C ILE A 28 17.16 3.41 6.10
N VAL A 29 16.86 2.80 4.95
CA VAL A 29 15.63 3.08 4.19
C VAL A 29 14.39 2.75 5.02
N ALA A 30 14.37 1.62 5.73
CA ALA A 30 13.22 1.21 6.53
C ALA A 30 12.98 2.08 7.76
N THR A 31 14.03 2.66 8.36
CA THR A 31 13.91 3.45 9.60
C THR A 31 13.86 4.96 9.37
N THR A 32 14.19 5.43 8.17
CA THR A 32 14.14 6.86 7.84
C THR A 32 12.68 7.32 7.77
N PRO A 33 12.26 8.31 8.59
CA PRO A 33 10.91 8.86 8.50
C PRO A 33 10.64 9.46 7.13
N VAL A 34 9.49 9.12 6.55
CA VAL A 34 9.07 9.63 5.24
C VAL A 34 8.20 10.87 5.46
N THR A 35 8.54 11.96 4.78
CA THR A 35 7.62 13.09 4.57
C THR A 35 6.99 12.92 3.20
N ASP A 36 5.73 12.47 3.17
CA ASP A 36 4.96 12.37 1.93
C ASP A 36 4.41 13.75 1.56
N ILE A 37 5.09 14.39 0.61
CA ILE A 37 4.85 15.80 0.23
C ILE A 37 3.60 15.99 -0.64
N HIS A 38 3.02 14.90 -1.16
CA HIS A 38 1.85 14.99 -2.04
C HIS A 38 0.92 13.80 -1.82
N THR A 39 -0.17 14.05 -1.11
CA THR A 39 -1.23 13.06 -0.86
C THR A 39 -2.60 13.68 -1.08
N HIS A 40 -3.60 12.80 -1.23
CA HIS A 40 -5.01 13.17 -1.15
C HIS A 40 -5.62 12.73 0.19
N LEU A 41 -4.82 12.75 1.26
CA LEU A 41 -5.24 12.44 2.62
C LEU A 41 -5.55 13.73 3.38
N TYR A 42 -6.48 13.64 4.34
CA TYR A 42 -6.88 14.74 5.19
C TYR A 42 -6.68 14.39 6.67
N ALA A 43 -6.51 15.40 7.53
CA ALA A 43 -6.43 15.16 8.97
C ALA A 43 -7.77 14.61 9.50
N PRO A 44 -7.78 13.74 10.54
CA PRO A 44 -9.01 13.11 11.05
C PRO A 44 -10.19 14.07 11.36
N PRO A 45 -9.97 15.30 11.87
CA PRO A 45 -11.06 16.25 12.09
C PRO A 45 -11.80 16.70 10.83
N PHE A 46 -11.27 16.42 9.63
CA PHE A 46 -11.95 16.70 8.35
C PHE A 46 -13.02 15.65 8.02
N GLY A 47 -13.21 14.64 8.87
CA GLY A 47 -14.33 13.71 8.80
C GLY A 47 -14.32 12.87 7.52
N SER A 48 -15.41 12.93 6.75
CA SER A 48 -15.62 12.10 5.55
C SER A 48 -14.65 12.36 4.40
N LEU A 49 -13.82 13.41 4.47
CA LEU A 49 -12.76 13.64 3.50
C LEU A 49 -11.57 12.69 3.70
N LEU A 50 -11.35 12.19 4.92
CA LEU A 50 -10.35 11.15 5.18
C LEU A 50 -10.97 9.77 4.89
N LEU A 51 -10.71 9.24 3.70
CA LEU A 51 -11.11 7.89 3.31
C LEU A 51 -10.13 6.86 3.88
N TYR A 52 -10.64 5.83 4.54
CA TYR A 52 -9.87 4.69 5.06
C TYR A 52 -10.76 3.45 5.22
N GLY A 53 -10.13 2.27 5.35
CA GLY A 53 -10.82 0.99 5.46
C GLY A 53 -10.76 0.16 4.18
N VAL A 54 -11.10 -1.12 4.29
CA VAL A 54 -10.91 -2.10 3.19
C VAL A 54 -11.78 -1.78 1.97
N ASP A 55 -13.01 -1.32 2.18
CA ASP A 55 -13.91 -0.98 1.09
C ASP A 55 -13.39 0.23 0.29
N GLU A 56 -12.80 1.23 0.96
CA GLU A 56 -12.14 2.37 0.29
C GLU A 56 -10.89 1.94 -0.48
N LEU A 57 -10.09 1.01 0.07
CA LEU A 57 -8.94 0.45 -0.64
C LEU A 57 -9.36 -0.30 -1.91
N LEU A 58 -10.40 -1.13 -1.82
CA LEU A 58 -10.90 -1.93 -2.94
C LEU A 58 -11.61 -1.06 -3.98
N THR A 59 -12.29 0.00 -3.57
CA THR A 59 -12.96 0.95 -4.48
C THR A 59 -12.07 2.11 -4.92
N TYR A 60 -10.75 2.01 -4.72
CA TYR A 60 -9.80 2.95 -5.30
C TYR A 60 -9.91 2.90 -6.83
N HIS A 61 -9.88 4.07 -7.47
CA HIS A 61 -10.22 4.20 -8.89
C HIS A 61 -9.33 3.38 -9.85
N TYR A 62 -8.11 3.00 -9.45
CA TYR A 62 -7.28 2.06 -10.22
C TYR A 62 -7.94 0.68 -10.33
N LEU A 63 -8.47 0.16 -9.21
CA LEU A 63 -9.17 -1.14 -9.18
C LEU A 63 -10.53 -1.08 -9.86
N ILE A 64 -11.23 0.06 -9.79
CA ILE A 64 -12.44 0.29 -10.58
C ILE A 64 -12.11 0.21 -12.07
N ALA A 65 -11.05 0.88 -12.53
CA ALA A 65 -10.63 0.79 -13.93
C ALA A 65 -10.26 -0.64 -14.34
N GLU A 66 -9.57 -1.38 -13.47
CA GLU A 66 -9.21 -2.79 -13.72
C GLU A 66 -10.44 -3.69 -13.82
N VAL A 67 -11.40 -3.58 -12.90
CA VAL A 67 -12.59 -4.46 -12.88
C VAL A 67 -13.51 -4.19 -14.07
N LEU A 68 -13.68 -2.92 -14.47
CA LEU A 68 -14.45 -2.55 -15.65
C LEU A 68 -13.81 -3.08 -16.94
N ARG A 69 -12.48 -3.25 -16.98
CA ARG A 69 -11.78 -3.89 -18.10
C ARG A 69 -11.83 -5.42 -18.05
N ALA A 70 -11.77 -6.00 -16.86
CA ALA A 70 -11.71 -7.43 -16.66
C ALA A 70 -13.07 -8.13 -16.83
N THR A 71 -14.16 -7.37 -16.76
CA THR A 71 -15.54 -7.88 -16.77
C THR A 71 -16.36 -7.25 -17.90
N ARG A 72 -17.62 -7.65 -18.01
CA ARG A 72 -18.61 -7.05 -18.93
C ARG A 72 -19.74 -6.35 -18.19
N ILE A 73 -19.52 -5.96 -16.93
CA ILE A 73 -20.53 -5.23 -16.17
C ILE A 73 -20.85 -3.91 -16.89
N PRO A 74 -22.13 -3.57 -17.11
CA PRO A 74 -22.49 -2.25 -17.60
C PRO A 74 -22.02 -1.17 -16.62
N TYR A 75 -21.55 -0.04 -17.16
CA TYR A 75 -21.02 1.05 -16.35
C TYR A 75 -22.02 1.53 -15.28
N ASP A 76 -23.26 1.76 -15.69
CA ASP A 76 -24.32 2.24 -14.79
C ASP A 76 -24.67 1.21 -13.71
N ASP A 77 -24.60 -0.09 -14.02
CA ASP A 77 -24.88 -1.15 -13.06
C ASP A 77 -23.81 -1.18 -11.94
N PHE A 78 -22.53 -0.93 -12.27
CA PHE A 78 -21.48 -0.83 -11.25
C PHE A 78 -21.71 0.38 -10.33
N TRP A 79 -22.11 1.53 -10.89
CA TRP A 79 -22.35 2.75 -10.10
C TRP A 79 -23.69 2.77 -9.37
N ALA A 80 -24.62 1.88 -9.71
CA ALA A 80 -25.85 1.67 -8.96
C ALA A 80 -25.64 0.86 -7.67
N MET A 81 -24.51 0.16 -7.55
CA MET A 81 -24.15 -0.59 -6.33
C MET A 81 -23.77 0.36 -5.19
N ASP A 82 -24.08 -0.02 -3.96
CA ASP A 82 -23.44 0.59 -2.80
C ASP A 82 -21.95 0.21 -2.71
N LYS A 83 -21.20 0.93 -1.88
CA LYS A 83 -19.74 0.78 -1.78
C LYS A 83 -19.32 -0.63 -1.36
N GLN A 84 -20.07 -1.26 -0.45
CA GLN A 84 -19.76 -2.59 0.02
C GLN A 84 -19.95 -3.62 -1.09
N ALA A 85 -21.01 -3.49 -1.88
CA ALA A 85 -21.25 -4.32 -3.07
C ALA A 85 -20.18 -4.10 -4.15
N GLN A 86 -19.74 -2.86 -4.39
CA GLN A 86 -18.62 -2.58 -5.30
C GLN A 86 -17.32 -3.24 -4.83
N ALA A 87 -16.97 -3.10 -3.55
CA ALA A 87 -15.78 -3.72 -2.96
C ALA A 87 -15.83 -5.25 -3.08
N GLY A 88 -16.99 -5.86 -2.78
CA GLY A 88 -17.20 -7.29 -2.93
C GLY A 88 -17.06 -7.78 -4.38
N PHE A 89 -17.61 -7.02 -5.34
CA PHE A 89 -17.47 -7.31 -6.77
C PHE A 89 -16.01 -7.24 -7.23
N ILE A 90 -15.27 -6.19 -6.85
CA ILE A 90 -13.85 -6.02 -7.16
C ILE A 90 -13.03 -7.15 -6.56
N TRP A 91 -13.25 -7.48 -5.28
CA TRP A 91 -12.57 -8.60 -4.62
C TRP A 91 -12.79 -9.91 -5.36
N LYS A 92 -14.05 -10.23 -5.67
CA LYS A 92 -14.41 -11.44 -6.39
C LYS A 92 -13.72 -11.53 -7.75
N GLU A 93 -13.73 -10.45 -8.53
CA GLU A 93 -13.26 -10.48 -9.91
C GLU A 93 -11.74 -10.37 -10.06
N LEU A 94 -11.09 -9.53 -9.25
CA LEU A 94 -9.65 -9.26 -9.38
C LEU A 94 -8.78 -10.11 -8.46
N PHE A 95 -9.32 -10.60 -7.34
CA PHE A 95 -8.55 -11.35 -6.33
C PHE A 95 -8.92 -12.83 -6.24
N ILE A 96 -10.17 -13.22 -6.52
CA ILE A 96 -10.61 -14.62 -6.45
C ILE A 96 -10.63 -15.27 -7.83
N ASN A 97 -11.36 -14.69 -8.78
CA ASN A 97 -11.50 -15.25 -10.13
C ASN A 97 -10.21 -15.11 -10.95
N ARG A 98 -9.29 -14.25 -10.51
CA ARG A 98 -8.00 -13.96 -11.14
C ARG A 98 -6.91 -13.90 -10.07
N SER A 99 -5.67 -14.10 -10.49
CA SER A 99 -4.52 -13.83 -9.61
C SER A 99 -4.30 -12.32 -9.49
N PRO A 100 -4.22 -11.74 -8.28
CA PRO A 100 -4.08 -10.31 -8.04
C PRO A 100 -2.63 -9.84 -8.29
N TYR A 101 -2.18 -9.94 -9.54
CA TYR A 101 -0.80 -9.64 -9.92
C TYR A 101 -0.55 -8.15 -10.17
N SER A 102 -1.60 -7.34 -10.41
CA SER A 102 -1.44 -5.90 -10.64
C SER A 102 -0.93 -5.20 -9.38
N GLU A 103 -0.17 -4.12 -9.55
CA GLU A 103 0.39 -3.38 -8.41
C GLU A 103 -0.70 -2.78 -7.51
N ALA A 104 -1.84 -2.36 -8.09
CA ALA A 104 -2.97 -1.90 -7.29
C ALA A 104 -3.55 -3.03 -6.42
N CYS A 105 -3.74 -4.23 -6.98
CA CYS A 105 -4.21 -5.38 -6.20
C CYS A 105 -3.19 -5.80 -5.13
N ARG A 106 -1.90 -5.85 -5.49
CA ARG A 106 -0.80 -6.18 -4.57
C ARG A 106 -0.70 -5.18 -3.41
N GLY A 107 -0.96 -3.90 -3.68
CA GLY A 107 -1.02 -2.85 -2.67
C GLY A 107 -2.07 -3.14 -1.59
N VAL A 108 -3.26 -3.59 -1.98
CA VAL A 108 -4.31 -4.01 -1.02
C VAL A 108 -3.83 -5.17 -0.16
N LEU A 109 -3.27 -6.23 -0.77
CA LEU A 109 -2.76 -7.39 -0.01
C LEU A 109 -1.64 -7.01 0.96
N THR A 110 -0.76 -6.08 0.54
CA THR A 110 0.32 -5.57 1.40
C THR A 110 -0.24 -4.81 2.59
N ALA A 111 -1.25 -3.96 2.39
CA ALA A 111 -1.90 -3.24 3.48
C ALA A 111 -2.58 -4.19 4.48
N LEU A 112 -3.30 -5.20 3.99
CA LEU A 112 -3.96 -6.21 4.83
C LEU A 112 -2.95 -7.04 5.64
N ASP A 113 -1.88 -7.54 5.01
CA ASP A 113 -0.79 -8.27 5.68
C ASP A 113 -0.13 -7.43 6.77
N LYS A 114 0.16 -6.15 6.49
CA LYS A 114 0.76 -5.21 7.46
C LYS A 114 -0.16 -4.86 8.64
N LEU A 115 -1.47 -4.97 8.45
CA LEU A 115 -2.47 -4.81 9.51
C LEU A 115 -2.75 -6.12 10.26
N GLY A 116 -2.06 -7.22 9.93
CA GLY A 116 -2.14 -8.50 10.64
C GLY A 116 -3.24 -9.44 10.14
N LEU A 117 -3.81 -9.19 8.95
CA LEU A 117 -4.80 -10.06 8.34
C LEU A 117 -4.10 -11.13 7.46
N ASP A 118 -4.64 -12.36 7.47
CA ASP A 118 -4.09 -13.43 6.63
C ASP A 118 -4.52 -13.28 5.17
N VAL A 119 -3.54 -13.12 4.29
CA VAL A 119 -3.72 -12.99 2.83
C VAL A 119 -3.12 -14.16 2.06
N LYS A 120 -2.62 -15.20 2.75
CA LYS A 120 -1.92 -16.33 2.14
C LYS A 120 -2.85 -17.50 1.83
N ALA A 121 -4.03 -17.53 2.45
CA ALA A 121 -5.05 -18.54 2.19
C ALA A 121 -5.88 -18.18 0.95
N ARG A 122 -6.07 -19.16 0.07
CA ARG A 122 -7.03 -19.16 -1.03
C ARG A 122 -7.87 -20.42 -0.97
#